data_AF-A0A2E4H3X9-F1
#
_entry.id   AF-A0A2E4H3X9-F1
#
_cell.length_a   1.000
_cell.length_b   1.000
_cell.length_c   1.000
_cell.angle_alpha   90.00
_cell.angle_beta   90.00
_cell.angle_gamma   90.00
#
_symmetry.space_group_name_H-M   'P 1'
#
loop_
_entity.id
_entity.type
_entity.pdbx_description
1 polymer ?
#
loop_
_entity_poly.entity_id
_entity_poly.type
_entity_poly.pdbx_seq_one_letter_code
_entity_poly.pdbx_strand_id
1 'polypeptide(L)'
;MATQQRASGRPDRLLKKDVSETDGRGGLLRYVWLDDGKMVNSLLVAQGYARAAILPPDTLYGDQILKLEQEARRKRLGLWALVPEEASKTEPGS
;
A
#
# COMPACT_ATOMS: atom_id res chain seq x y z
N MET A 1 12.68 0.71 26.03
CA MET A 1 13.41 0.68 24.75
C MET A 1 13.38 -0.76 24.24
N ALA A 2 12.55 -1.06 23.22
CA ALA A 2 12.38 -2.42 22.72
C ALA A 2 13.26 -2.65 21.48
N THR A 3 14.24 -3.52 21.67
CA THR A 3 15.25 -3.94 20.70
C THR A 3 14.61 -4.84 19.64
N GLN A 4 14.47 -4.38 18.40
CA GLN A 4 14.02 -5.26 17.31
C GLN A 4 15.21 -6.07 16.81
N GLN A 5 15.29 -7.32 17.27
CA GLN A 5 16.37 -8.25 16.99
C GLN A 5 16.19 -8.95 15.62
N ARG A 6 17.33 -9.04 14.91
CA ARG A 6 17.55 -9.58 13.56
C ARG A 6 16.71 -10.80 13.20
N ALA A 7 16.26 -10.86 11.95
CA ALA A 7 15.61 -12.02 11.34
C ALA A 7 16.44 -12.55 10.17
N SER A 8 17.24 -13.57 10.44
CA SER A 8 17.69 -14.51 9.41
C SER A 8 16.47 -15.31 8.91
N GLY A 9 15.99 -14.91 7.73
CA GLY A 9 15.08 -15.59 6.80
C GLY A 9 14.19 -16.72 7.33
N ARG A 10 12.98 -16.37 7.76
CA ARG A 10 11.81 -17.24 7.62
C ARG A 10 10.68 -16.43 6.94
N PRO A 11 9.98 -16.98 5.93
CA PRO A 11 9.01 -16.22 5.11
C PRO A 11 7.82 -15.69 5.92
N ASP A 12 7.49 -16.33 7.04
CA ASP A 12 6.46 -15.92 7.99
C ASP A 12 6.78 -14.60 8.71
N ARG A 13 8.07 -14.26 8.88
CA ARG A 13 8.48 -13.04 9.61
C ARG A 13 8.29 -11.76 8.82
N LEU A 14 8.07 -11.87 7.51
CA LEU A 14 7.85 -10.76 6.59
C LEU A 14 6.38 -10.57 6.20
N LEU A 15 5.49 -11.44 6.67
CA LEU A 15 4.05 -11.36 6.42
C LEU A 15 3.35 -10.85 7.67
N LYS A 16 2.71 -9.68 7.57
CA LYS A 16 1.94 -9.09 8.68
C LYS A 16 0.46 -9.08 8.33
N LYS A 17 -0.35 -9.70 9.18
CA LYS A 17 -1.81 -9.57 9.12
C LYS A 17 -2.26 -8.27 9.77
N ASP A 18 -3.40 -7.75 9.33
CA ASP A 18 -4.19 -6.78 10.09
C ASP A 18 -5.25 -7.53 10.95
N VAL A 19 -6.54 -7.28 10.73
CA VAL A 19 -7.64 -7.92 11.48
C VAL A 19 -8.07 -9.20 10.77
N SER A 20 -8.39 -9.12 9.49
CA SER A 20 -8.91 -10.22 8.69
C SER A 20 -7.82 -11.22 8.31
N GLU A 21 -8.17 -12.51 8.36
CA GLU A 21 -7.23 -13.58 8.00
C GLU A 21 -7.18 -13.86 6.50
N THR A 22 -8.35 -13.94 5.87
CA THR A 22 -8.50 -14.31 4.47
C THR A 22 -9.43 -13.35 3.75
N ASP A 23 -9.32 -13.28 2.43
CA ASP A 23 -10.39 -12.81 1.59
C ASP A 23 -11.58 -13.78 1.65
N GLY A 24 -12.76 -13.35 1.19
CA GLY A 24 -13.97 -14.19 1.17
C GLY A 24 -13.85 -15.46 0.30
N ARG A 25 -12.70 -15.70 -0.33
CA ARG A 25 -12.36 -16.89 -1.13
C ARG A 25 -11.26 -17.75 -0.48
N GLY A 26 -10.84 -17.42 0.74
CA GLY A 26 -9.85 -18.18 1.51
C GLY A 26 -8.39 -17.79 1.25
N GLY A 27 -8.10 -16.76 0.44
CA GLY A 27 -6.73 -16.27 0.23
C GLY A 27 -6.26 -15.41 1.39
N LEU A 28 -5.05 -15.65 1.92
CA LEU A 28 -4.55 -14.90 3.09
C LEU A 28 -4.37 -13.40 2.82
N LEU A 29 -4.84 -12.56 3.75
CA LEU A 29 -4.62 -11.12 3.72
C LEU A 29 -3.37 -10.76 4.54
N ARG A 30 -2.31 -10.35 3.84
CA ARG A 30 -1.01 -10.01 4.44
C ARG A 30 -0.41 -8.77 3.79
N TYR A 31 0.16 -7.89 4.63
CA TYR A 31 1.19 -6.94 4.21
C TYR A 31 2.52 -7.67 4.11
N VAL A 32 3.19 -7.50 2.98
CA VAL A 32 4.49 -8.12 2.71
C VAL A 32 5.60 -7.12 2.99
N TRP A 33 6.60 -7.54 3.73
CA TRP A 33 7.80 -6.78 4.05
C TRP A 33 9.01 -7.40 3.37
N LEU A 34 10.01 -6.58 3.06
CA LEU A 34 11.32 -7.01 2.58
C LEU A 34 12.30 -7.06 3.76
N ASP A 35 13.42 -7.76 3.59
CA ASP A 35 14.47 -7.87 4.62
C ASP A 35 15.07 -6.51 5.01
N ASP A 36 15.01 -5.53 4.11
CA ASP A 36 15.46 -4.15 4.35
C ASP A 36 14.42 -3.28 5.09
N GLY A 37 13.29 -3.87 5.51
CA GLY A 37 12.23 -3.20 6.25
C GLY A 37 11.25 -2.41 5.39
N LYS A 38 11.32 -2.49 4.05
CA LYS A 38 10.32 -1.85 3.19
C LYS A 38 9.07 -2.70 3.02
N MET A 39 7.90 -2.08 3.10
CA MET A 39 6.62 -2.74 2.82
C MET A 39 6.33 -2.72 1.32
N VAL A 40 6.13 -3.90 0.72
CA VAL A 40 5.85 -4.07 -0.71
C VAL A 40 4.60 -3.31 -1.13
N ASN A 41 3.50 -3.38 -0.35
CA ASN A 41 2.26 -2.65 -0.64
C ASN A 41 2.50 -1.14 -0.77
N SER A 42 3.29 -0.56 0.14
CA SER A 42 3.65 0.87 0.06
C SER A 42 4.50 1.17 -1.16
N LEU A 43 5.49 0.33 -1.49
CA LEU A 43 6.35 0.54 -2.65
C LEU A 43 5.55 0.54 -3.96
N LEU A 44 4.64 -0.42 -4.12
CA LEU A 44 3.80 -0.54 -5.31
C LEU A 44 2.93 0.71 -5.49
N VAL A 45 2.29 1.18 -4.43
CA VAL A 45 1.43 2.37 -4.49
C VAL A 45 2.27 3.64 -4.70
N ALA A 46 3.41 3.78 -4.03
CA ALA A 46 4.29 4.93 -4.16
C ALA A 46 4.87 5.09 -5.59
N GLN A 47 5.10 3.98 -6.28
CA GLN A 47 5.59 3.98 -7.67
C GLN A 47 4.44 4.03 -8.70
N GLY A 48 3.19 4.09 -8.23
CA GLY A 48 2.01 4.16 -9.09
C GLY A 48 1.65 2.84 -9.77
N TYR A 49 2.14 1.70 -9.30
CA TYR A 49 1.80 0.37 -9.83
C TYR A 49 0.52 -0.22 -9.23
N ALA A 50 0.02 0.33 -8.14
CA ALA A 50 -1.20 -0.11 -7.47
C ALA A 50 -2.01 1.09 -6.94
N ARG A 51 -3.31 0.87 -6.73
CA ARG A 51 -4.21 1.82 -6.05
C ARG A 51 -4.31 1.48 -4.56
N ALA A 52 -4.53 2.49 -3.74
CA ALA A 52 -4.84 2.27 -2.33
C ALA A 52 -6.25 1.69 -2.19
N ALA A 53 -6.40 0.56 -1.51
CA ALA A 53 -7.69 -0.04 -1.20
C ALA A 53 -7.80 -0.18 0.33
N ILE A 54 -8.64 0.66 0.94
CA ILE A 54 -8.85 0.68 2.39
C ILE A 54 -10.23 0.11 2.66
N LEU A 55 -10.27 -1.12 3.16
CA LEU A 55 -11.49 -1.88 3.38
C LEU A 55 -11.58 -2.23 4.87
N PRO A 56 -12.54 -1.66 5.62
CA PRO A 56 -12.76 -2.05 7.00
C PRO A 56 -13.01 -3.57 7.12
N PRO A 57 -12.46 -4.24 8.15
CA PRO A 57 -11.75 -3.68 9.30
C PRO A 57 -10.24 -3.41 9.08
N ASP A 58 -9.68 -3.71 7.91
CA ASP A 58 -8.25 -3.70 7.64
C ASP A 58 -7.76 -2.30 7.21
N THR A 59 -7.45 -1.46 8.18
CA THR A 59 -7.09 -0.04 7.97
C THR A 59 -5.73 0.37 8.55
N LEU A 60 -4.95 -0.57 9.10
CA LEU A 60 -3.73 -0.27 9.87
C LEU A 60 -2.71 0.65 9.17
N TYR A 61 -2.56 0.52 7.85
CA TYR A 61 -1.65 1.35 7.05
C TYR A 61 -2.38 2.28 6.07
N GLY A 62 -3.70 2.48 6.26
CA GLY A 62 -4.54 3.12 5.27
C GLY A 62 -4.11 4.55 4.94
N ASP A 63 -3.92 5.38 5.96
CA ASP A 63 -3.51 6.78 5.80
C ASP A 63 -2.15 6.91 5.11
N GLN A 64 -1.19 6.04 5.45
CA GLN A 64 0.13 6.03 4.83
C GLN A 64 0.03 5.70 3.34
N ILE A 65 -0.70 4.63 3.00
CA ILE A 65 -0.82 4.17 1.61
C ILE A 65 -1.62 5.19 0.77
N LEU A 66 -2.66 5.81 1.33
CA LEU A 66 -3.41 6.88 0.66
C LEU A 66 -2.54 8.08 0.32
N LYS A 67 -1.70 8.54 1.26
CA LYS A 67 -0.75 9.63 1.00
C LYS A 67 0.20 9.28 -0.14
N LEU A 68 0.74 8.06 -0.15
CA LEU A 68 1.64 7.59 -1.22
C LEU A 68 0.95 7.59 -2.58
N GLU A 69 -0.31 7.17 -2.65
CA GLU A 69 -1.08 7.20 -3.89
C GLU A 69 -1.28 8.63 -4.40
N GLN A 70 -1.61 9.56 -3.51
CA GLN A 70 -1.74 10.98 -3.85
C GLN A 70 -0.41 11.53 -4.40
N GLU A 71 0.73 11.14 -3.83
CA GLU A 71 2.04 11.56 -4.35
C GLU A 71 2.31 10.98 -5.74
N ALA A 72 2.00 9.70 -5.95
CA ALA A 72 2.18 9.03 -7.23
C ALA A 72 1.32 9.67 -8.32
N ARG A 73 0.08 10.08 -7.98
CA ARG A 73 -0.81 10.84 -8.87
C ARG A 73 -0.23 12.20 -9.22
N ARG A 74 0.21 12.98 -8.22
CA ARG A 74 0.84 14.30 -8.45
C ARG A 74 2.07 14.21 -9.34
N LYS A 75 2.86 13.14 -9.19
CA LYS A 75 4.06 12.89 -9.99
C LYS A 75 3.78 12.17 -11.33
N ARG A 76 2.51 11.89 -11.65
CA ARG A 76 2.08 11.15 -12.86
C ARG A 76 2.88 9.84 -13.05
N LEU A 77 3.06 9.06 -11.99
CA LEU A 77 3.81 7.80 -12.03
C LEU A 77 2.93 6.61 -12.41
N GLY A 78 3.50 5.62 -13.10
CA GLY A 78 2.88 4.32 -13.37
C GLY A 78 1.49 4.45 -14.00
N LEU A 79 0.47 3.87 -13.34
CA LEU A 79 -0.94 3.92 -13.73
C LEU A 79 -1.47 5.35 -13.94
N TRP A 80 -0.85 6.35 -13.32
CA TRP A 80 -1.26 7.76 -13.36
C TRP A 80 -0.61 8.56 -14.50
N ALA A 81 0.36 7.97 -15.23
CA ALA A 81 1.05 8.64 -16.33
C ALA A 81 0.17 8.84 -17.57
N LEU A 82 -0.86 8.01 -17.73
CA LEU A 82 -1.69 7.94 -18.93
C LEU A 82 -3.01 8.72 -18.83
N VAL A 83 -3.26 9.42 -17.73
CA VAL A 83 -4.49 10.21 -17.59
C VAL A 83 -4.37 11.46 -18.48
N PRO A 84 -5.21 11.62 -19.52
CA PRO A 84 -5.17 12.79 -20.38
C PRO A 84 -5.39 14.06 -19.55
N GLU A 85 -4.63 15.10 -19.85
CA GLU A 85 -4.56 16.35 -19.08
C GLU A 85 -5.94 17.03 -18.89
N GLU A 86 -6.90 16.73 -19.75
CA GLU A 86 -8.27 17.27 -19.72
C GLU A 86 -9.11 16.79 -18.52
N ALA A 87 -8.84 15.60 -17.97
CA ALA A 87 -9.54 15.08 -16.79
C ALA A 87 -9.02 15.67 -15.46
N SER A 88 -7.89 16.38 -15.49
CA SER A 88 -7.25 16.92 -14.27
C SER A 88 -7.82 18.28 -13.81
N LYS A 89 -8.72 18.89 -14.60
CA LYS A 89 -9.29 20.24 -14.34
C LYS A 89 -10.71 20.24 -13.78
N THR A 90 -11.28 19.08 -13.44
CA THR A 90 -12.67 19.00 -12.97
C THR A 90 -12.78 18.41 -11.57
N GLU A 91 -12.27 19.13 -10.58
CA GLU A 91 -12.94 19.20 -9.27
C GLU A 91 -13.30 20.67 -9.01
N PRO A 92 -14.53 21.11 -9.32
CA PRO A 92 -15.10 22.26 -8.66
C PRO A 92 -15.41 21.85 -7.22
N GLY A 93 -15.08 22.74 -6.28
CA GLY A 93 -15.35 22.53 -4.88
C GLY A 93 -16.79 22.10 -4.58
N SER A 94 -16.92 21.33 -3.52
CA SER A 94 -18.14 21.23 -2.71
C SER A 94 -17.73 21.32 -1.26
#